data_AF-A0A450SVB0-F1
#
_entry.id   AF-A0A450SVB0-F1
#
_cell.length_a   1.000
_cell.length_b   1.000
_cell.length_c   1.000
_cell.angle_alpha   90.00
_cell.angle_beta   90.00
_cell.angle_gamma   90.00
#
_symmetry.space_group_name_H-M   'P 1'
#
loop_
_entity.id
_entity.type
_entity.pdbx_description
1 polymer ?
#
loop_
_entity_poly.entity_id
_entity_poly.type
_entity_poly.pdbx_seq_one_letter_code
_entity_poly.pdbx_strand_id
1 'polypeptide(L)'
;MEPKRIFTIGRSTGCDIILADLSVSRHHAELHLPDDGKWLLKDLDSQFGTFIVQGNKAKVVRDEAHVSSSDILRFGNLTITVRQLQKEAQRKFPVPIFPRRFSLIRRGIAALIAALVVVLMVLYWEKVQELLANSIWTGIGAIAAILTVILMLIWKK
;
A
#
# COMPACT_ATOMS: atom_id res chain seq x y z
N MET A 1 16.18 3.69 17.60
CA MET A 1 15.66 2.31 17.58
C MET A 1 14.21 2.42 17.20
N GLU A 2 13.88 1.99 15.98
CA GLU A 2 12.57 2.14 15.37
C GLU A 2 11.55 1.13 15.99
N PRO A 3 10.22 1.36 15.85
CA PRO A 3 9.21 0.64 16.62
C PRO A 3 9.04 -0.81 16.16
N LYS A 4 9.70 -1.74 16.87
CA LYS A 4 9.43 -3.18 16.81
C LYS A 4 7.98 -3.44 17.23
N ARG A 5 7.14 -3.95 16.33
CA ARG A 5 5.84 -4.50 16.73
C ARG A 5 6.01 -5.94 17.15
N ILE A 6 5.38 -6.30 18.25
CA ILE A 6 5.36 -7.65 18.80
C ILE A 6 3.90 -8.07 18.88
N PHE A 7 3.57 -9.21 18.29
CA PHE A 7 2.25 -9.83 18.38
C PHE A 7 2.38 -11.12 19.19
N THR A 8 1.65 -11.21 20.27
CA THR A 8 1.61 -12.40 21.13
C THR A 8 0.72 -13.48 20.51
N ILE A 9 1.19 -14.72 20.50
CA ILE A 9 0.49 -15.89 19.96
C ILE A 9 0.28 -16.89 21.10
N GLY A 10 -0.93 -17.40 21.26
CA GLY A 10 -1.22 -18.45 22.23
C GLY A 10 -2.71 -18.78 22.34
N ARG A 11 -3.04 -19.75 23.19
CA ARG A 11 -4.46 -20.13 23.41
C ARG A 11 -5.21 -19.18 24.34
N SER A 12 -4.51 -18.33 25.08
CA SER A 12 -5.12 -17.38 25.99
C SER A 12 -5.89 -16.32 25.23
N THR A 13 -7.05 -15.90 25.73
CA THR A 13 -7.82 -14.79 25.15
C THR A 13 -7.10 -13.44 25.24
N GLY A 14 -6.06 -13.35 26.09
CA GLY A 14 -5.20 -12.18 26.20
C GLY A 14 -4.18 -12.02 25.07
N CYS A 15 -4.00 -13.02 24.20
CA CYS A 15 -3.05 -12.94 23.08
C CYS A 15 -3.57 -12.09 21.92
N ASP A 16 -2.65 -11.55 21.13
CA ASP A 16 -2.96 -10.83 19.89
C ASP A 16 -3.54 -11.75 18.83
N ILE A 17 -2.93 -12.94 18.69
CA ILE A 17 -3.40 -14.00 17.83
C ILE A 17 -3.77 -15.19 18.72
N ILE A 18 -5.07 -15.49 18.75
CA ILE A 18 -5.61 -16.57 19.58
C ILE A 18 -5.64 -17.86 18.78
N LEU A 19 -4.92 -18.87 19.25
CA LEU A 19 -4.88 -20.22 18.69
C LEU A 19 -5.55 -21.17 19.69
N ALA A 20 -6.85 -21.43 19.50
CA ALA A 20 -7.69 -22.18 20.43
C ALA A 20 -7.44 -23.71 20.38
N ASP A 21 -6.25 -24.15 20.76
CA ASP A 21 -5.84 -25.55 20.81
C ASP A 21 -5.17 -25.88 22.16
N LEU A 22 -5.44 -27.07 22.70
CA LEU A 22 -4.93 -27.49 24.01
C LEU A 22 -3.42 -27.78 24.01
N SER A 23 -2.84 -28.12 22.85
CA SER A 23 -1.39 -28.28 22.67
C SER A 23 -0.65 -26.94 22.55
N VAL A 24 -1.39 -25.84 22.43
CA VAL A 24 -0.80 -24.50 22.39
C VAL A 24 -0.76 -23.94 23.82
N SER A 25 0.43 -23.54 24.30
CA SER A 25 0.59 -22.78 25.55
C SER A 25 -0.28 -21.51 25.60
N ARG A 26 -0.61 -21.06 26.82
CA ARG A 26 -1.37 -19.81 27.03
C ARG A 26 -0.73 -18.62 26.33
N HIS A 27 0.58 -18.46 26.54
CA HIS A 27 1.47 -17.61 25.74
C HIS A 27 2.51 -18.57 25.15
N HIS A 28 2.50 -18.74 23.83
CA HIS A 28 3.25 -19.79 23.16
C HIS A 28 4.44 -19.23 22.39
N ALA A 29 4.21 -18.17 21.65
CA ALA A 29 5.20 -17.57 20.78
C ALA A 29 4.92 -16.08 20.61
N GLU A 30 5.88 -15.38 20.04
CA GLU A 30 5.74 -14.01 19.59
C GLU A 30 6.10 -13.93 18.11
N LEU A 31 5.35 -13.11 17.39
CA LEU A 31 5.64 -12.74 16.02
C LEU A 31 6.09 -11.28 16.01
N HIS A 32 7.33 -11.04 15.63
CA HIS A 32 7.92 -9.71 15.60
C HIS A 32 7.97 -9.18 14.18
N LEU A 33 7.67 -7.90 14.04
CA LEU A 33 7.83 -7.13 12.80
C LEU A 33 8.81 -5.98 13.07
N PRO A 34 10.11 -6.18 12.78
CA PRO A 34 11.10 -5.12 12.72
C PRO A 34 10.88 -4.23 11.48
N ASP A 35 11.58 -3.10 11.42
CA ASP A 35 11.41 -2.09 10.36
C ASP A 35 11.97 -2.49 9.00
N ASP A 36 12.79 -3.53 8.96
CA ASP A 36 13.24 -4.17 7.73
C ASP A 36 12.10 -4.95 7.02
N GLY A 37 10.94 -5.09 7.69
CA GLY A 37 9.75 -5.75 7.19
C GLY A 37 9.83 -7.28 7.18
N LYS A 38 10.89 -7.86 7.76
CA LYS A 38 11.08 -9.32 7.82
C LYS A 38 10.50 -9.87 9.11
N TRP A 39 9.53 -10.77 8.97
CA TRP A 39 8.89 -11.38 10.13
C TRP A 39 9.84 -12.34 10.85
N LEU A 40 9.89 -12.20 12.16
CA LEU A 40 10.62 -13.09 13.05
C LEU A 40 9.64 -13.80 13.98
N LEU A 41 9.80 -15.11 14.12
CA LEU A 41 9.05 -15.92 15.05
C LEU A 41 9.95 -16.29 16.23
N LYS A 42 9.46 -16.07 17.43
CA LYS A 42 10.13 -16.41 18.69
C LYS A 42 9.26 -17.37 19.49
N ASP A 43 9.79 -18.53 19.86
CA ASP A 43 9.13 -19.42 20.81
C ASP A 43 9.32 -18.90 22.25
N LEU A 44 8.30 -19.00 23.09
CA LEU A 44 8.34 -18.57 24.49
C LEU A 44 8.43 -19.76 25.45
N ASP A 45 9.33 -20.70 25.16
CA ASP A 45 9.50 -21.95 25.91
C ASP A 45 8.20 -22.74 26.02
N SER A 46 7.58 -22.96 24.85
CA SER A 46 6.27 -23.59 24.78
C SER A 46 6.35 -25.09 25.12
N GLN A 47 5.31 -25.61 25.81
CA GLN A 47 5.32 -26.98 26.33
C GLN A 47 5.48 -28.05 25.23
N PHE A 48 4.92 -27.81 24.05
CA PHE A 48 4.95 -28.74 22.92
C PHE A 48 5.80 -28.24 21.75
N GLY A 49 6.47 -27.08 21.91
CA GLY A 49 7.38 -26.50 20.93
C GLY A 49 6.71 -25.82 19.73
N THR A 50 7.51 -24.97 19.09
CA THR A 50 7.21 -24.34 17.80
C THR A 50 8.11 -24.90 16.69
N PHE A 51 7.52 -25.21 15.53
CA PHE A 51 8.23 -25.79 14.39
C PHE A 51 7.91 -25.08 13.08
N ILE A 52 8.89 -25.00 12.19
CA ILE A 52 8.72 -24.63 10.79
C ILE A 52 8.66 -25.93 9.97
N VAL A 53 7.57 -26.15 9.25
CA VAL A 53 7.32 -27.35 8.46
C VAL A 53 7.65 -27.08 6.99
N GLN A 54 8.52 -27.91 6.41
CA GLN A 54 8.91 -27.85 5.00
C GLN A 54 8.89 -29.27 4.40
N GLY A 55 7.83 -29.56 3.64
CA GLY A 55 7.58 -30.91 3.13
C GLY A 55 7.49 -31.91 4.28
N ASN A 56 8.34 -32.94 4.26
CA ASN A 56 8.36 -33.99 5.28
C ASN A 56 9.29 -33.69 6.48
N LYS A 57 9.87 -32.48 6.55
CA LYS A 57 10.79 -32.07 7.61
C LYS A 57 10.16 -31.00 8.50
N ALA A 58 10.44 -31.06 9.79
CA ALA A 58 10.07 -30.03 10.76
C ALA A 58 11.32 -29.54 11.49
N LYS A 59 11.58 -28.23 11.43
CA LYS A 59 12.69 -27.57 12.12
C LYS A 59 12.17 -26.90 13.38
N VAL A 60 12.73 -27.23 14.54
CA VAL A 60 12.39 -26.57 15.81
C VAL A 60 12.91 -25.13 15.86
N VAL A 61 12.12 -24.23 16.43
CA VAL A 61 12.50 -22.83 16.71
C VAL A 61 13.04 -22.77 18.14
N ARG A 62 14.32 -22.41 18.33
CA ARG A 62 14.98 -22.39 19.66
C ARG A 62 15.05 -20.98 20.27
N ASP A 63 15.31 -19.98 19.45
CA ASP A 63 15.37 -18.58 19.88
C ASP A 63 14.47 -17.74 18.98
N GLU A 64 15.01 -17.30 17.84
CA GLU A 64 14.27 -16.56 16.81
C GLU A 64 14.51 -17.21 15.45
N ALA A 65 13.48 -17.24 14.62
CA ALA A 65 13.56 -17.75 13.26
C ALA A 65 12.89 -16.76 12.29
N HIS A 66 13.58 -16.48 11.19
CA HIS A 66 12.98 -15.73 10.09
C HIS A 66 11.93 -16.59 9.40
N VAL A 67 10.77 -16.00 9.14
CA VAL A 67 9.64 -16.68 8.51
C VAL A 67 9.11 -15.87 7.33
N SER A 68 8.88 -16.56 6.22
CA SER A 68 8.22 -16.03 5.02
C SER A 68 6.71 -16.25 5.12
N SER A 69 5.91 -15.42 4.43
CA SER A 69 4.45 -15.58 4.38
C SER A 69 4.00 -16.96 3.85
N SER A 70 4.83 -17.63 3.05
CA SER A 70 4.55 -18.97 2.52
C SER A 70 4.86 -20.10 3.50
N ASP A 71 5.57 -19.83 4.60
CA ASP A 71 5.98 -20.87 5.52
C ASP A 71 4.80 -21.43 6.31
N ILE A 72 4.92 -22.72 6.63
CA ILE A 72 3.96 -23.43 7.45
C ILE A 72 4.57 -23.56 8.85
N LEU A 73 3.85 -23.09 9.85
CA LEU A 73 4.23 -23.16 11.25
C LEU A 73 3.37 -24.17 11.96
N ARG A 74 3.97 -24.88 12.91
CA ARG A 74 3.27 -25.78 13.81
C ARG A 74 3.54 -25.37 15.26
N PHE A 75 2.48 -25.08 16.00
CA PHE A 75 2.49 -24.74 17.42
C PHE A 75 1.86 -25.90 18.17
N GLY A 76 2.67 -26.69 18.88
CA GLY A 76 2.23 -28.00 19.38
C GLY A 76 1.72 -28.90 18.24
N ASN A 77 0.42 -29.19 18.23
CA ASN A 77 -0.25 -29.99 17.20
C ASN A 77 -0.98 -29.14 16.15
N LEU A 78 -1.14 -27.84 16.39
CA LEU A 78 -1.85 -26.95 15.47
C LEU A 78 -0.92 -26.47 14.36
N THR A 79 -1.33 -26.65 13.11
CA THR A 79 -0.57 -26.20 11.93
C THR A 79 -1.29 -25.02 11.26
N ILE A 80 -0.55 -23.94 10.99
CA ILE A 80 -1.06 -22.69 10.42
C ILE A 80 0.00 -22.04 9.52
N THR A 81 -0.44 -21.35 8.47
CA THR A 81 0.48 -20.60 7.60
C THR A 81 0.85 -19.26 8.21
N VAL A 82 2.06 -18.77 7.94
CA VAL A 82 2.47 -17.42 8.37
C VAL A 82 1.54 -16.36 7.79
N ARG A 83 1.08 -16.53 6.55
CA ARG A 83 0.09 -15.63 5.93
C ARG A 83 -1.19 -15.49 6.75
N GLN A 84 -1.69 -16.58 7.33
CA GLN A 84 -2.87 -16.54 8.19
C GLN A 84 -2.58 -15.79 9.49
N LEU A 85 -1.44 -16.04 10.15
CA LEU A 85 -1.03 -15.29 11.34
C LEU A 85 -0.89 -13.79 11.06
N GLN A 86 -0.26 -13.42 9.94
CA GLN A 86 -0.12 -12.03 9.51
C GLN A 86 -1.48 -11.36 9.30
N LYS A 87 -2.44 -12.08 8.71
CA LYS A 87 -3.81 -11.57 8.51
C LYS A 87 -4.52 -11.33 9.84
N GLU A 88 -4.38 -12.22 10.81
CA GLU A 88 -4.96 -12.05 12.15
C GLU A 88 -4.29 -10.90 12.92
N ALA A 89 -2.96 -10.78 12.86
CA ALA A 89 -2.22 -9.64 13.42
C ALA A 89 -2.71 -8.30 12.83
N GLN A 90 -2.87 -8.24 11.50
CA GLN A 90 -3.35 -7.04 10.81
C GLN A 90 -4.83 -6.73 11.09
N ARG A 91 -5.67 -7.74 11.29
CA ARG A 91 -7.07 -7.55 11.69
C ARG A 91 -7.19 -6.86 13.04
N LYS A 92 -6.39 -7.28 14.02
CA LYS A 92 -6.41 -6.70 15.37
C LYS A 92 -5.72 -5.33 15.43
N PHE A 93 -4.73 -5.09 14.56
CA PHE A 93 -3.99 -3.83 14.47
C PHE A 93 -3.92 -3.30 13.03
N PRO A 94 -4.97 -2.59 12.56
CA PRO A 94 -4.99 -2.00 11.23
C PRO A 94 -4.13 -0.73 11.19
N VAL A 95 -2.82 -0.87 11.33
CA VAL A 95 -1.89 0.24 11.10
C VAL A 95 -1.05 -0.12 9.87
N PRO A 96 -0.94 0.77 8.88
CA PRO A 96 -0.30 0.41 7.64
C PRO A 96 1.19 0.11 7.87
N ILE A 97 1.62 -1.08 7.43
CA ILE A 97 3.02 -1.51 7.41
C ILE A 97 3.70 -0.77 6.25
N PHE A 98 3.99 0.51 6.44
CA PHE A 98 4.87 1.24 5.54
C PHE A 98 6.29 1.20 6.11
N PRO A 99 7.23 0.43 5.50
CA PRO A 99 8.63 0.69 5.75
C PRO A 99 8.89 2.14 5.33
N ARG A 100 9.44 2.96 6.23
CA ARG A 100 9.70 4.39 6.03
C ARG A 100 10.61 4.74 4.84
N ARG A 101 11.03 3.77 4.03
CA ARG A 101 12.05 3.91 2.97
C ARG A 101 11.52 4.32 1.59
N PHE A 102 10.25 4.74 1.46
CA PHE A 102 9.67 5.05 0.14
C PHE A 102 8.82 6.34 0.05
N SER A 103 9.10 7.37 0.86
CA SER A 103 8.33 8.63 0.82
C SER A 103 8.97 9.78 0.02
N LEU A 104 10.23 9.67 -0.41
CA LEU A 104 10.91 10.79 -1.08
C LEU A 104 10.78 10.77 -2.62
N ILE A 105 10.89 9.60 -3.24
CA ILE A 105 10.94 9.50 -4.72
C ILE A 105 9.57 9.82 -5.35
N ARG A 106 8.47 9.38 -4.74
CA ARG A 106 7.13 9.53 -5.32
C ARG A 106 6.58 10.96 -5.21
N ARG A 107 6.97 11.71 -4.17
CA ARG A 107 6.64 13.13 -4.01
C ARG A 107 7.46 14.00 -4.97
N GLY A 108 8.74 13.69 -5.16
CA GLY A 108 9.59 14.36 -6.13
C GLY A 108 9.06 14.23 -7.56
N ILE A 109 8.70 13.02 -7.99
CA ILE A 109 8.19 12.78 -9.35
C ILE A 109 6.85 13.49 -9.59
N ALA A 110 5.91 13.43 -8.64
CA ALA A 110 4.63 14.12 -8.78
C ALA A 110 4.79 15.65 -8.85
N ALA A 111 5.69 16.23 -8.04
CA ALA A 111 6.01 17.66 -8.09
C ALA A 111 6.68 18.05 -9.41
N LEU A 112 7.59 17.22 -9.95
CA LEU A 112 8.23 17.45 -11.24
C LEU A 112 7.22 17.39 -12.40
N ILE A 113 6.29 16.44 -12.38
CA ILE A 113 5.22 16.34 -13.38
C ILE A 113 4.32 17.57 -13.31
N ALA A 114 3.90 18.00 -12.10
CA ALA A 114 3.07 19.19 -11.94
C ALA A 114 3.79 20.46 -12.42
N ALA A 115 5.07 20.62 -12.09
CA ALA A 115 5.88 21.74 -12.58
C ALA A 115 6.03 21.72 -14.11
N LEU A 116 6.26 20.54 -14.70
CA LEU A 116 6.34 20.38 -16.15
C LEU A 116 5.02 20.77 -16.83
N VAL A 117 3.87 20.36 -16.28
CA VAL A 117 2.55 20.72 -16.81
C VAL A 117 2.32 22.22 -16.76
N VAL A 118 2.69 22.89 -15.66
CA VAL A 118 2.58 24.36 -15.55
C VAL A 118 3.49 25.06 -16.57
N VAL A 119 4.74 24.60 -16.71
CA VAL A 119 5.69 25.15 -17.68
C VAL A 119 5.17 24.96 -19.11
N LEU A 120 4.68 23.78 -19.46
CA LEU A 120 4.06 23.53 -20.77
C LEU A 120 2.80 24.40 -20.96
N MET A 121 1.96 24.56 -19.95
CA MET A 121 0.77 25.41 -20.03
C MET A 121 1.13 26.88 -20.31
N VAL A 122 2.20 27.40 -19.69
CA VAL A 122 2.70 28.77 -19.92
C VAL A 122 3.35 28.90 -21.31
N LEU A 123 4.25 27.97 -21.67
CA LEU A 123 4.98 28.02 -22.93
C LEU A 123 4.08 27.85 -24.15
N TYR A 124 3.02 27.06 -24.02
CA TYR A 124 2.09 26.78 -25.11
C TYR A 124 0.81 27.62 -25.03
N TRP A 125 0.72 28.60 -24.12
CA TRP A 125 -0.47 29.42 -23.93
C TRP A 125 -0.91 30.13 -25.22
N GLU A 126 0.03 30.77 -25.92
CA GLU A 126 -0.22 31.43 -27.22
C GLU A 126 -0.67 30.41 -28.29
N LYS A 127 -0.06 29.22 -28.30
CA LYS A 127 -0.40 28.16 -29.26
C LYS A 127 -1.76 27.53 -28.98
N VAL A 128 -2.17 27.47 -27.70
CA VAL A 128 -3.52 27.05 -27.29
C VAL A 128 -4.55 28.07 -27.75
N GLN A 129 -4.25 29.37 -27.65
CA GLN A 129 -5.12 30.42 -28.20
C GLN A 129 -5.23 30.34 -29.72
N GLU A 130 -4.14 30.07 -30.45
CA GLU A 130 -4.18 29.83 -31.90
C GLU A 130 -5.00 28.60 -32.28
N LEU A 131 -4.89 27.50 -31.53
CA LEU A 131 -5.67 26.28 -31.75
C LEU A 131 -7.15 26.46 -31.42
N LEU A 132 -7.48 27.19 -30.34
CA LEU A 132 -8.85 27.54 -29.99
C LEU A 132 -9.44 28.54 -30.99
N ALA A 133 -8.66 29.52 -31.44
CA ALA A 133 -9.04 30.44 -32.50
C ALA A 133 -9.34 29.65 -33.78
N ASN A 134 -8.45 28.76 -34.23
CA ASN A 134 -8.64 27.96 -35.44
C ASN A 134 -9.78 26.93 -35.34
N SER A 135 -10.11 26.46 -34.13
CA SER A 135 -11.22 25.52 -33.92
C SER A 135 -12.59 26.20 -33.76
N ILE A 136 -12.65 27.49 -33.41
CA ILE A 136 -13.90 28.26 -33.24
C ILE A 136 -14.19 29.16 -34.46
N TRP A 137 -13.16 29.53 -35.24
CA TRP A 137 -13.28 30.50 -36.34
C TRP A 137 -13.81 29.99 -37.67
N THR A 138 -14.08 28.69 -37.84
CA THR A 138 -14.78 28.24 -39.06
C THR A 138 -16.27 28.60 -39.05
N GLY A 139 -16.86 28.95 -37.88
CA GLY A 139 -18.28 29.30 -37.75
C GLY A 139 -18.58 30.76 -37.43
N ILE A 140 -17.89 31.37 -36.46
CA ILE A 140 -18.29 32.67 -35.91
C ILE A 140 -17.86 33.85 -36.79
N GLY A 141 -16.71 33.73 -37.48
CA GLY A 141 -16.22 34.78 -38.39
C GLY A 141 -17.15 35.02 -39.59
N ALA A 142 -17.77 33.96 -40.12
CA ALA A 142 -18.75 34.07 -41.20
C ALA A 142 -20.04 34.78 -40.74
N ILE A 143 -20.52 34.46 -39.52
CA ILE A 143 -21.71 35.09 -38.94
C ILE A 143 -21.47 36.57 -38.66
N ALA A 144 -20.31 36.93 -38.11
CA ALA A 144 -19.94 38.33 -37.87
C ALA A 144 -19.81 39.13 -39.18
N ALA A 145 -19.24 38.55 -40.24
CA ALA A 145 -19.15 39.18 -41.55
C ALA A 145 -20.55 39.39 -42.18
N ILE A 146 -21.43 38.40 -42.11
CA ILE A 146 -22.81 38.50 -42.59
C ILE A 146 -23.59 39.57 -41.81
N LEU A 147 -23.49 39.59 -40.48
CA LEU A 147 -24.13 40.60 -39.63
C LEU A 147 -23.64 42.02 -39.97
N THR A 148 -22.35 42.19 -40.25
CA THR A 148 -21.78 43.49 -40.61
C THR A 148 -22.31 43.99 -41.96
N VAL A 149 -22.43 43.10 -42.95
CA VAL A 149 -23.02 43.43 -44.26
C VAL A 149 -24.52 43.75 -44.14
N ILE A 150 -25.27 43.00 -43.33
CA ILE A 150 -26.70 43.28 -43.07
C ILE A 150 -26.87 44.64 -42.38
N LEU A 151 -26.05 44.96 -41.37
CA LEU A 151 -26.10 46.26 -40.70
C LEU A 151 -25.82 47.42 -41.66
N MET A 152 -24.82 47.26 -42.55
CA MET A 152 -24.49 48.27 -43.56
C MET A 152 -25.63 48.48 -44.58
N LEU A 153 -26.35 47.42 -44.95
CA LEU A 153 -27.50 47.53 -45.86
C LEU A 153 -28.71 48.21 -45.21
N ILE A 154 -28.92 48.01 -43.90
CA ILE A 154 -30.00 48.68 -43.15
C ILE A 154 -29.75 50.18 -43.02
N TRP A 155 -28.49 50.62 -42.91
CA TRP A 155 -28.12 52.03 -42.73
C TRP A 155 -28.05 52.85 -44.04
N LYS A 156 -28.20 52.24 -45.22
CA LYS A 156 -28.07 52.91 -46.52
C LYS A 156 -29.42 53.29 -47.17
N LYS A 157 -30.51 53.29 -46.42
CA LYS A 157 -31.85 53.72 -46.86
C LYS A 157 -32.44 54.70 -45.85
#